data_AF-M7X1C5-F1
#
_entry.id   AF-M7X1C5-F1
#
_cell.length_a   1.000
_cell.length_b   1.000
_cell.length_c   1.000
_cell.angle_alpha   90.00
_cell.angle_beta   90.00
_cell.angle_gamma   90.00
#
_symmetry.space_group_name_H-M   'P 1'
#
loop_
_entity.id
_entity.type
_entity.pdbx_description
1 polymer ?
#
loop_
_entity_poly.entity_id
_entity_poly.type
_entity_poly.pdbx_seq_one_letter_code
_entity_poly.pdbx_strand_id
1 'polypeptide(L)'
;MDILQQLYLPLLHKSVLLNVIYDIVVIVIFVIISIVCVFVTPHHMDIPKDRENVNVLYPLYSSSVPTWACIIIGYIPPVLTILLITIKKKSSLFLLFSLLSLGLSASMCLGVTNMGKIFAGRPRPHFYARIDAKPNEINDAYMSFPSGHSSAFLME
;
A
#
# COMPACT_ATOMS: atom_id res chain seq x y z
N MET A 1 -38.81 5.26 29.64
CA MET A 1 -38.09 5.19 28.35
C MET A 1 -36.70 5.81 28.45
N ASP A 2 -36.51 6.80 29.33
CA ASP A 2 -35.23 7.51 29.51
C ASP A 2 -34.08 6.66 30.07
N ILE A 3 -34.32 5.76 31.03
CA ILE A 3 -33.23 4.97 31.67
C ILE A 3 -32.54 4.03 30.68
N LEU A 4 -33.31 3.37 29.80
CA LEU A 4 -32.76 2.51 28.75
C LEU A 4 -31.98 3.33 27.73
N GLN A 5 -32.48 4.51 27.34
CA GLN A 5 -31.80 5.39 26.39
C GLN A 5 -30.52 6.00 26.97
N GLN A 6 -30.53 6.32 28.27
CA GLN A 6 -29.39 6.87 29.03
C GLN A 6 -28.31 5.81 29.31
N LEU A 7 -28.67 4.53 29.37
CA LEU A 7 -27.73 3.41 29.44
C LEU A 7 -27.22 2.98 28.05
N TYR A 8 -28.07 3.02 27.02
CA TYR A 8 -27.73 2.61 25.65
C TYR A 8 -26.77 3.59 24.97
N LEU A 9 -26.93 4.90 25.17
CA LEU A 9 -26.07 5.93 24.57
C LEU A 9 -24.58 5.77 24.95
N PRO A 10 -24.18 5.64 26.24
CA PRO A 10 -22.78 5.43 26.61
C PRO A 10 -22.24 4.05 26.20
N LEU A 11 -23.09 3.02 26.18
CA LEU A 11 -22.69 1.70 25.69
C LEU A 11 -22.44 1.70 24.17
N LEU A 12 -23.28 2.40 23.40
CA LEU A 12 -23.12 2.62 21.97
C LEU A 12 -21.83 3.40 21.67
N HIS A 13 -21.54 4.46 22.42
CA HIS A 13 -20.29 5.21 22.25
C HIS A 13 -19.05 4.35 22.55
N LYS A 14 -19.09 3.50 23.59
CA LYS A 14 -17.99 2.58 23.91
C LYS A 14 -17.76 1.54 22.81
N SER A 15 -18.82 0.94 22.26
CA SER A 15 -18.68 -0.06 21.20
C SER A 15 -18.16 0.54 19.89
N VAL A 16 -18.65 1.72 19.52
CA VAL A 16 -18.17 2.49 18.36
C VAL A 16 -16.70 2.86 18.51
N LEU A 17 -16.28 3.34 19.68
CA LEU A 17 -14.88 3.68 19.95
C LEU A 17 -13.97 2.45 19.91
N LEU A 18 -14.41 1.32 20.44
CA LEU A 18 -13.64 0.07 20.38
C LEU A 18 -13.39 -0.36 18.93
N ASN A 19 -14.41 -0.31 18.06
CA ASN A 19 -14.26 -0.68 16.65
C ASN A 19 -13.24 0.23 15.94
N VAL A 20 -13.31 1.55 16.17
CA VAL A 20 -12.32 2.50 15.62
C VAL A 20 -10.91 2.17 16.10
N ILE A 21 -10.73 1.82 17.37
CA ILE A 21 -9.43 1.42 17.91
C ILE A 21 -8.92 0.14 17.24
N TYR A 22 -9.77 -0.87 17.05
CA TYR A 22 -9.38 -2.11 16.35
C TYR A 22 -8.90 -1.82 14.93
N ASP A 23 -9.63 -1.01 14.17
CA ASP A 23 -9.25 -0.64 12.81
C ASP A 23 -7.91 0.11 12.76
N ILE A 24 -7.68 1.05 13.69
CA ILE A 24 -6.40 1.77 13.81
C ILE A 24 -5.26 0.79 14.13
N VAL A 25 -5.47 -0.14 15.05
CA VAL A 25 -4.46 -1.16 15.39
C VAL A 25 -4.08 -1.99 14.17
N VAL A 26 -5.06 -2.43 13.37
CA VAL A 26 -4.81 -3.18 12.13
C VAL A 26 -4.01 -2.34 11.12
N ILE A 27 -4.39 -1.08 10.92
CA ILE A 27 -3.65 -0.16 10.03
C ILE A 27 -2.19 -0.04 10.48
N VAL A 28 -1.97 0.20 11.78
CA VAL A 28 -0.61 0.35 12.35
C VAL A 28 0.20 -0.93 12.14
N ILE A 29 -0.39 -2.11 12.32
CA ILE A 29 0.28 -3.39 12.07
C ILE A 29 0.74 -3.48 10.60
N PHE A 30 -0.13 -3.16 9.64
CA PHE A 30 0.24 -3.22 8.22
C PHE A 30 1.30 -2.19 7.82
N VAL A 31 1.30 -1.00 8.44
CA VAL A 31 2.35 0.00 8.27
C VAL A 31 3.68 -0.52 8.82
N ILE A 32 3.68 -1.13 10.01
CA ILE A 32 4.88 -1.74 10.60
C ILE A 32 5.42 -2.85 9.70
N ILE A 33 4.55 -3.75 9.22
CA ILE A 33 4.93 -4.82 8.26
C ILE A 33 5.57 -4.21 7.02
N SER A 34 4.97 -3.15 6.47
CA SER A 34 5.51 -2.45 5.30
C SER A 34 6.90 -1.87 5.54
N ILE A 35 7.15 -1.30 6.73
CA ILE A 35 8.46 -0.76 7.11
C ILE A 35 9.48 -1.88 7.29
N VAL A 36 9.12 -2.96 7.99
CA VAL A 36 10.00 -4.12 8.17
C VAL A 36 10.41 -4.70 6.82
N CYS A 37 9.48 -4.78 5.85
CA CYS A 37 9.77 -5.25 4.50
C CYS A 37 10.86 -4.44 3.78
N VAL A 38 11.07 -3.16 4.11
CA VAL A 38 12.14 -2.35 3.49
C VAL A 38 13.53 -2.85 3.90
N PHE A 39 13.66 -3.43 5.09
CA PHE A 39 14.93 -3.90 5.63
C PHE A 39 15.23 -5.37 5.32
N VAL A 40 14.24 -6.12 4.83
CA VAL A 40 14.40 -7.54 4.50
C VAL A 40 14.96 -7.69 3.09
N THR A 41 16.01 -8.52 2.96
CA THR A 41 16.57 -8.87 1.66
C THR A 41 15.57 -9.72 0.88
N PRO A 42 15.27 -9.38 -0.40
CA PRO A 42 14.36 -10.16 -1.21
C PRO A 42 14.95 -11.53 -1.53
N HIS A 43 14.09 -12.47 -1.92
CA HIS A 43 14.54 -13.72 -2.50
C HIS A 43 15.37 -13.43 -3.76
N HIS A 44 16.57 -14.01 -3.86
CA HIS A 44 17.43 -13.84 -5.02
C HIS A 44 17.23 -15.04 -5.95
N MET A 45 16.57 -14.82 -7.09
CA MET A 45 16.57 -15.84 -8.16
C MET A 45 17.97 -15.95 -8.76
N ASP A 46 18.41 -17.17 -9.05
CA ASP A 46 19.66 -17.38 -9.76
C ASP A 46 19.53 -16.86 -11.20
N ILE A 47 20.40 -15.92 -11.55
CA ILE A 47 20.47 -15.33 -12.88
C ILE A 47 21.83 -15.73 -13.47
N PRO A 48 21.87 -16.26 -14.71
CA PRO A 48 23.13 -16.53 -15.38
C PRO A 48 24.03 -15.29 -15.41
N LYS A 49 25.32 -15.49 -15.13
CA LYS A 49 26.33 -14.41 -15.24
C LYS A 49 26.55 -14.01 -16.69
N ASP A 50 26.31 -14.95 -17.60
CA ASP A 50 26.32 -14.72 -19.03
C ASP A 50 25.16 -13.78 -19.36
N ARG A 51 25.49 -12.57 -19.85
CA ARG A 51 24.53 -11.51 -20.19
C ARG A 51 23.75 -11.83 -21.48
N GLU A 52 23.32 -13.07 -21.63
CA GLU A 52 22.62 -13.58 -22.81
C GLU A 52 21.10 -13.66 -22.58
N ASN A 53 20.65 -13.47 -21.33
CA ASN A 53 19.22 -13.55 -21.01
C ASN A 53 18.48 -12.28 -21.47
N VAL A 54 17.79 -12.40 -22.61
CA VAL A 54 16.98 -11.36 -23.24
C VAL A 54 15.89 -10.77 -22.32
N ASN A 55 15.44 -11.52 -21.31
CA ASN A 55 14.39 -11.04 -20.40
C ASN A 55 14.88 -9.99 -19.39
N VAL A 56 16.20 -9.83 -19.22
CA VAL A 56 16.83 -8.96 -18.22
C VAL A 56 17.85 -7.97 -18.84
N LEU A 57 17.89 -7.89 -20.17
CA LEU A 57 18.83 -7.08 -20.96
C LEU A 57 18.26 -5.71 -21.38
N TYR A 58 17.10 -5.29 -20.87
CA TYR A 58 16.51 -4.02 -21.29
C TYR A 58 17.38 -2.84 -20.82
N PRO A 59 17.53 -1.80 -21.65
CA PRO A 59 18.24 -0.58 -21.26
C PRO A 59 17.50 0.15 -20.14
N LEU A 60 18.25 0.82 -19.27
CA LEU A 60 17.71 1.62 -18.19
C LEU A 60 17.12 2.93 -18.75
N TYR A 61 15.80 3.05 -18.74
CA TYR A 61 15.10 4.29 -19.04
C TYR A 61 14.55 4.96 -17.77
N SER A 62 14.41 6.28 -17.82
CA SER A 62 13.69 7.05 -16.78
C SER A 62 12.20 6.73 -16.82
N SER A 63 11.56 6.69 -15.65
CA SER A 63 10.12 6.44 -15.53
C SER A 63 9.30 7.48 -16.32
N SER A 64 8.47 7.02 -17.26
CA SER A 64 7.58 7.89 -18.04
C SER A 64 6.47 8.53 -17.20
N VAL A 65 6.07 7.87 -16.12
CA VAL A 65 5.06 8.36 -15.17
C VAL A 65 5.69 8.50 -13.79
N PRO A 66 5.62 9.68 -13.15
CA PRO A 66 6.18 9.84 -11.82
C PRO A 66 5.28 9.21 -10.75
N THR A 67 5.89 8.65 -9.71
CA THR A 67 5.18 7.95 -8.62
C THR A 67 4.15 8.82 -7.91
N TRP A 68 4.44 10.11 -7.73
CA TRP A 68 3.51 11.04 -7.07
C TRP A 68 2.21 11.23 -7.86
N ALA A 69 2.26 11.20 -9.20
CA ALA A 69 1.06 11.31 -10.02
C ALA A 69 0.13 10.10 -9.82
N CYS A 70 0.70 8.89 -9.67
CA CYS A 70 -0.07 7.68 -9.36
C CYS A 70 -0.80 7.81 -8.01
N ILE A 71 -0.14 8.35 -6.98
CA ILE A 71 -0.75 8.54 -5.66
C ILE A 71 -1.90 9.56 -5.74
N ILE A 72 -1.69 10.69 -6.43
CA ILE A 72 -2.73 11.71 -6.62
C ILE A 72 -3.95 11.09 -7.30
N ILE A 73 -3.76 10.38 -8.41
CA ILE A 73 -4.86 9.79 -9.18
C ILE A 73 -5.55 8.67 -8.40
N GLY A 74 -4.81 7.84 -7.66
CA GLY A 74 -5.39 6.72 -6.91
C GLY A 74 -6.17 7.13 -5.65
N TYR A 75 -5.80 8.22 -4.97
CA TYR A 75 -6.42 8.60 -3.69
C TYR A 75 -7.37 9.79 -3.77
N ILE A 76 -7.22 10.71 -4.72
CA ILE A 76 -8.10 11.89 -4.79
C ILE A 76 -9.55 11.49 -5.11
N PRO A 77 -9.85 10.66 -6.14
CA PRO A 77 -11.22 10.24 -6.43
C PRO A 77 -11.95 9.59 -5.24
N PRO A 78 -11.38 8.60 -4.52
CA PRO A 78 -12.08 8.00 -3.37
C PRO A 78 -12.26 9.01 -2.24
N VAL A 79 -11.30 9.89 -1.97
CA VAL A 79 -11.48 10.95 -0.94
C VAL A 79 -12.61 11.91 -1.34
N LEU A 80 -12.67 12.33 -2.60
CA LEU A 80 -13.73 13.23 -3.08
C LEU A 80 -15.12 12.58 -2.98
N THR A 81 -15.26 11.30 -3.32
CA THR A 81 -16.54 10.59 -3.18
C THR A 81 -17.00 10.49 -1.73
N ILE A 82 -16.08 10.18 -0.80
CA ILE A 82 -16.35 10.15 0.64
C ILE A 82 -16.83 11.52 1.15
N LEU A 83 -16.18 12.60 0.71
CA LEU A 83 -16.56 13.97 1.09
C LEU A 83 -17.96 14.33 0.58
N LEU A 84 -18.27 14.04 -0.68
CA LEU A 84 -19.58 14.34 -1.27
C LEU A 84 -20.73 13.61 -0.55
N ILE A 85 -20.53 12.34 -0.22
CA ILE A 85 -21.52 11.54 0.53
C ILE A 85 -21.64 12.05 1.98
N THR A 86 -20.53 12.45 2.59
CA THR A 86 -20.53 13.02 3.94
C THR A 86 -21.35 14.30 4.01
N ILE A 87 -21.17 15.22 3.06
CA ILE A 87 -21.93 16.49 3.00
C ILE A 87 -23.43 16.20 2.90
N LYS A 88 -23.81 15.19 2.10
CA LYS A 88 -25.22 14.74 2.00
C LYS A 88 -25.74 14.14 3.30
N LYS A 89 -24.95 13.31 4.00
CA LYS A 89 -25.35 12.66 5.25
C LYS A 89 -25.27 13.58 6.48
N LYS A 90 -24.56 14.71 6.41
CA LYS A 90 -24.32 15.66 7.51
C LYS A 90 -23.84 14.99 8.81
N SER A 91 -23.02 13.93 8.69
CA SER A 91 -22.56 13.13 9.84
C SER A 91 -21.04 13.01 9.84
N SER A 92 -20.41 13.45 10.93
CA SER A 92 -18.95 13.36 11.15
C SER A 92 -18.49 11.93 11.41
N LEU A 93 -19.31 11.10 12.06
CA LEU A 93 -19.02 9.68 12.28
C LEU A 93 -18.89 8.93 10.95
N PHE A 94 -19.75 9.24 9.98
CA PHE A 94 -19.66 8.63 8.65
C PHE A 94 -18.33 8.97 7.97
N LEU A 95 -17.89 10.24 8.03
CA LEU A 95 -16.60 10.65 7.49
C LEU A 95 -15.45 9.87 8.14
N LEU A 96 -15.44 9.79 9.47
CA LEU A 96 -14.37 9.11 10.20
C LEU A 96 -14.27 7.63 9.78
N PHE A 97 -15.39 6.90 9.78
CA PHE A 97 -15.40 5.50 9.38
C PHE A 97 -15.01 5.29 7.92
N SER A 98 -15.46 6.15 7.01
CA SER A 98 -15.08 6.07 5.60
C SER A 98 -13.60 6.35 5.37
N LEU A 99 -13.02 7.34 6.04
CA LEU A 99 -11.57 7.61 5.97
C LEU A 99 -10.75 6.47 6.59
N LEU A 100 -11.22 5.91 7.70
CA LEU A 100 -10.56 4.79 8.36
C LEU A 100 -10.57 3.54 7.47
N SER A 101 -11.69 3.28 6.80
CA SER A 101 -11.82 2.21 5.80
C SER A 101 -10.89 2.41 4.60
N LEU A 102 -10.77 3.65 4.08
CA LEU A 102 -9.83 3.97 3.01
C LEU A 102 -8.38 3.74 3.45
N GLY A 103 -8.01 4.20 4.65
CA GLY A 103 -6.68 3.98 5.23
C GLY A 103 -6.35 2.50 5.49
N LEU A 104 -7.35 1.72 5.89
CA LEU A 104 -7.22 0.26 6.06
C LEU A 104 -6.95 -0.43 4.73
N SER A 105 -7.75 -0.15 3.69
CA SER A 105 -7.52 -0.68 2.33
C SER A 105 -6.11 -0.34 1.82
N ALA A 106 -5.72 0.92 1.97
CA ALA A 106 -4.44 1.43 1.52
C ALA A 106 -3.24 0.74 2.21
N SER A 107 -3.26 0.70 3.55
CA SER A 107 -2.20 0.08 4.35
C SER A 107 -2.09 -1.42 4.09
N MET A 108 -3.21 -2.12 3.97
CA MET A 108 -3.24 -3.56 3.67
C MET A 108 -2.62 -3.85 2.30
N CYS A 109 -3.01 -3.10 1.26
CA CYS A 109 -2.46 -3.26 -0.08
C CYS A 109 -0.95 -2.96 -0.12
N LEU A 110 -0.47 -1.92 0.58
CA LEU A 110 0.96 -1.63 0.72
C LEU A 110 1.73 -2.78 1.38
N GLY A 111 1.23 -3.29 2.51
CA GLY A 111 1.87 -4.38 3.24
C GLY A 111 1.94 -5.65 2.42
N VAL A 112 0.82 -6.07 1.82
CA VAL A 112 0.75 -7.28 0.98
C VAL A 112 1.65 -7.15 -0.26
N THR A 113 1.68 -5.97 -0.90
CA THR A 113 2.52 -5.73 -2.08
C THR A 113 4.01 -5.83 -1.72
N ASN A 114 4.42 -5.23 -0.60
CA ASN A 114 5.83 -5.26 -0.18
C ASN A 114 6.26 -6.68 0.24
N MET A 115 5.40 -7.41 0.96
CA MET A 115 5.65 -8.82 1.25
C MET A 115 5.76 -9.65 -0.03
N GLY A 116 4.85 -9.44 -0.98
CA GLY A 116 4.88 -10.09 -2.29
C GLY A 116 6.17 -9.84 -3.06
N LYS A 117 6.74 -8.62 -2.97
CA LYS A 117 8.01 -8.28 -3.63
C LYS A 117 9.19 -9.07 -3.09
N ILE A 118 9.25 -9.20 -1.77
CA ILE A 118 10.29 -9.98 -1.09
C ILE A 118 10.17 -11.46 -1.45
N PHE A 119 8.95 -11.97 -1.43
CA PHE A 119 8.67 -13.38 -1.71
C PHE A 119 8.94 -13.76 -3.17
N ALA A 120 8.46 -12.95 -4.12
CA ALA A 120 8.60 -13.24 -5.53
C ALA A 120 10.06 -13.16 -6.00
N GLY A 121 10.84 -12.19 -5.49
CA GLY A 121 12.26 -12.08 -5.82
C GLY A 121 12.56 -11.93 -7.32
N ARG A 122 11.58 -11.47 -8.09
CA ARG A 122 11.64 -11.49 -9.55
C ARG A 122 12.58 -10.38 -10.06
N PRO A 123 13.60 -10.70 -10.88
CA PRO A 123 14.49 -9.68 -11.42
C PRO A 123 13.77 -8.68 -12.32
N ARG A 124 14.22 -7.43 -12.32
CA ARG A 124 13.75 -6.36 -13.22
C ARG A 124 14.19 -6.65 -14.66
N PRO A 125 13.42 -6.22 -15.69
CA PRO A 125 13.83 -6.38 -17.09
C PRO A 125 15.14 -5.68 -17.46
N HIS A 126 15.54 -4.67 -16.70
CA HIS A 126 16.78 -3.88 -16.87
C HIS A 126 17.82 -4.21 -15.78
N PHE A 127 17.91 -5.48 -15.39
CA PHE A 127 18.73 -5.94 -14.27
C PHE A 127 20.19 -5.57 -14.41
N TYR A 128 20.86 -5.99 -15.49
CA TYR A 128 22.30 -5.78 -15.66
C TYR A 128 22.65 -4.29 -15.74
N ALA A 129 21.89 -3.52 -16.53
CA ALA A 129 22.08 -2.08 -16.66
C ALA A 129 21.90 -1.33 -15.32
N ARG A 130 21.01 -1.82 -14.44
CA ARG A 130 20.81 -1.23 -13.11
C ARG A 130 21.95 -1.56 -12.14
N ILE A 131 22.45 -2.79 -12.15
CA ILE A 131 23.60 -3.19 -11.32
C ILE A 131 24.85 -2.40 -11.74
N ASP A 132 25.06 -2.21 -13.04
CA ASP A 132 26.19 -1.43 -13.56
C ASP A 132 26.11 0.05 -13.12
N ALA A 133 24.92 0.65 -13.18
CA ALA A 133 24.71 2.05 -12.80
C ALA A 133 24.71 2.27 -11.27
N LYS A 134 24.23 1.27 -10.51
CA LYS A 134 24.03 1.36 -9.06
C LYS A 134 24.35 0.04 -8.36
N PRO A 135 25.64 -0.27 -8.14
CA PRO A 135 26.05 -1.53 -7.51
C PRO A 135 25.61 -1.64 -6.05
N ASN A 136 25.26 -0.53 -5.38
CA ASN A 136 24.85 -0.51 -3.98
C ASN A 136 23.35 -0.85 -3.78
N GLU A 137 22.54 -0.89 -4.84
CA GLU A 137 21.08 -1.08 -4.78
C GLU A 137 20.65 -2.45 -5.36
N ILE A 138 21.39 -3.52 -5.07
CA ILE A 138 21.16 -4.86 -5.63
C ILE A 138 19.76 -5.40 -5.29
N ASN A 139 19.32 -5.22 -4.04
CA ASN A 139 18.01 -5.71 -3.58
C ASN A 139 16.86 -5.17 -4.43
N ASP A 140 16.93 -3.90 -4.84
CA ASP A 140 15.88 -3.30 -5.65
C ASP A 140 15.82 -3.95 -7.05
N ALA A 141 16.94 -4.46 -7.57
CA ALA A 141 16.96 -5.17 -8.86
C ALA A 141 16.14 -6.48 -8.84
N TYR A 142 15.92 -7.08 -7.67
CA TYR A 142 15.10 -8.29 -7.46
C TYR A 142 13.65 -8.00 -7.04
N MET A 143 13.26 -6.73 -6.94
CA MET A 143 11.90 -6.31 -6.57
C MET A 143 11.07 -5.94 -7.80
N SER A 144 10.98 -6.92 -8.70
CA SER A 144 10.12 -7.08 -9.88
C SER A 144 8.64 -6.79 -9.70
N PHE A 145 8.05 -7.69 -8.93
CA PHE A 145 6.65 -7.99 -8.87
C PHE A 145 6.27 -8.28 -7.42
N PRO A 146 5.06 -7.90 -6.98
CA PRO A 146 4.07 -7.09 -7.70
C PRO A 146 4.46 -5.61 -7.84
N SER A 147 3.94 -4.94 -8.87
CA SER A 147 4.24 -3.52 -9.15
C SER A 147 3.58 -2.60 -8.11
N GLY A 148 4.38 -1.73 -7.48
CA GLY A 148 3.86 -0.72 -6.55
C GLY A 148 3.00 0.34 -7.21
N HIS A 149 3.29 0.69 -8.48
CA HIS A 149 2.47 1.64 -9.23
C HIS A 149 1.10 1.05 -9.58
N SER A 150 1.06 -0.24 -9.90
CA SER A 150 -0.19 -0.94 -10.21
C SER A 150 -1.00 -1.19 -8.94
N SER A 151 -0.36 -1.57 -7.84
CA SER A 151 -1.06 -1.79 -6.56
C SER A 151 -1.63 -0.50 -5.98
N ALA A 152 -0.94 0.64 -6.16
CA ALA A 152 -1.46 1.95 -5.77
C ALA A 152 -2.67 2.38 -6.61
N PHE A 153 -2.77 1.92 -7.86
CA PHE A 153 -3.91 2.18 -8.74
C PHE A 153 -5.08 1.23 -8.48
N LEU A 154 -4.81 -0.04 -8.18
CA LEU A 154 -5.81 -1.06 -7.82
C LEU A 154 -6.42 -0.88 -6.40
N MET A 155 -6.17 0.26 -5.74
CA MET A 155 -6.83 0.59 -4.47
C MET A 155 -8.30 1.02 -4.67
N GLU A 156 -8.78 1.12 -5.91
CA GLU A 156 -10.20 1.30 -6.28
C GLU A 156 -10.94 -0.02 -6.53
#